data_AF-A0A3N5N5Z3-F1
#
_entry.id   AF-A0A3N5N5Z3-F1
#
_cell.length_a   1.000
_cell.length_b   1.000
_cell.length_c   1.000
_cell.angle_alpha   90.00
_cell.angle_beta   90.00
_cell.angle_gamma   90.00
#
_symmetry.space_group_name_H-M   'P 1'
#
loop_
_entity.id
_entity.type
_entity.pdbx_description
1 polymer ?
#
loop_
_entity_poly.entity_id
_entity_poly.type
_entity_poly.pdbx_seq_one_letter_code
_entity_poly.pdbx_strand_id
1 'polypeptide(L)'
;LWIAASLLFSWYVATFDSYNAVYGSLGAGVGFMVWLWLSAVIVLLGGELNAETEHQTARDTTEGGSKPLGSRGAMMADHVGEKQV
;
A
#
# COMPACT_ATOMS: atom_id res chain seq x y z
N LEU A 1 -6.04 -1.12 3.81
CA LEU A 1 -6.06 -0.82 2.37
C LEU A 1 -6.34 -2.07 1.52
N TRP A 2 -5.53 -3.12 1.64
CA TRP A 2 -5.65 -4.32 0.78
C TRP A 2 -7.05 -4.96 0.77
N ILE A 3 -7.61 -5.32 1.94
CA ILE A 3 -8.94 -5.97 2.01
C ILE A 3 -10.04 -5.12 1.36
N ALA A 4 -10.04 -3.80 1.59
CA ALA A 4 -11.03 -2.91 1.01
C ALA A 4 -10.92 -2.88 -0.53
N ALA A 5 -9.70 -2.82 -1.07
CA ALA A 5 -9.46 -2.90 -2.50
C ALA A 5 -9.88 -4.26 -3.08
N SER A 6 -9.68 -5.37 -2.34
CA SER A 6 -10.16 -6.71 -2.72
C SER A 6 -11.67 -6.77 -2.90
N LEU A 7 -12.41 -6.17 -1.95
CA LEU A 7 -13.87 -6.13 -2.01
C LEU A 7 -14.36 -5.24 -3.16
N LEU A 8 -13.74 -4.08 -3.35
CA LEU A 8 -14.03 -3.16 -4.45
C LEU A 8 -13.77 -3.79 -5.82
N PHE A 9 -12.64 -4.48 -5.98
CA PHE A 9 -12.30 -5.15 -7.23
C PHE A 9 -13.24 -6.32 -7.53
N SER A 10 -13.60 -7.11 -6.51
CA SER A 10 -14.60 -8.18 -6.65
C SER A 10 -15.94 -7.65 -7.12
N TRP A 11 -16.44 -6.57 -6.50
CA TRP A 11 -17.66 -5.90 -6.91
C TRP A 11 -17.57 -5.32 -8.34
N TYR A 12 -16.43 -4.70 -8.68
CA TYR A 12 -16.19 -4.17 -10.01
C TYR A 12 -16.30 -5.27 -11.06
N VAL A 13 -15.56 -6.38 -10.91
CA VAL A 13 -15.58 -7.48 -11.88
C VAL A 13 -16.97 -8.13 -11.98
N ALA A 14 -17.69 -8.27 -10.87
CA ALA A 14 -19.06 -8.81 -10.87
C ALA A 14 -20.06 -7.94 -11.65
N THR A 15 -19.82 -6.63 -11.76
CA THR A 15 -20.67 -5.71 -12.52
C THR A 15 -20.39 -5.77 -14.03
N PHE A 16 -19.22 -6.27 -14.45
CA PHE A 16 -18.78 -6.34 -15.85
C PHE A 16 -19.24 -7.60 -16.62
N ASP A 17 -20.05 -8.44 -16.00
CA ASP A 17 -20.45 -9.76 -16.53
C ASP A 17 -21.16 -9.69 -17.90
N SER A 18 -21.84 -8.58 -18.22
CA SER A 18 -22.49 -8.39 -19.53
C SER A 18 -21.53 -8.10 -20.70
N TYR A 19 -20.33 -7.56 -20.44
CA TYR A 19 -19.28 -7.32 -21.45
C TYR A 19 -18.37 -8.55 -21.67
N ASN A 20 -18.33 -9.44 -20.68
CA ASN A 20 -17.48 -10.62 -20.67
C ASN A 20 -17.92 -11.69 -21.71
N ALA A 21 -19.19 -11.69 -22.12
CA ALA A 21 -19.72 -12.64 -23.10
C ALA A 21 -19.03 -12.59 -24.48
N VAL A 22 -18.43 -11.45 -24.86
CA VAL A 22 -17.72 -11.28 -26.15
C VAL A 22 -16.18 -11.42 -26.00
N TYR A 23 -15.64 -11.21 -24.80
CA TYR A 23 -14.20 -11.13 -24.54
C TYR A 23 -13.66 -12.11 -23.48
N GLY A 24 -14.47 -13.07 -23.02
CA GLY A 24 -14.25 -14.03 -21.94
C GLY A 24 -12.83 -14.17 -21.37
N SER A 25 -11.93 -14.84 -22.09
CA SER A 25 -10.57 -15.12 -21.60
C SER A 25 -9.62 -13.90 -21.65
N LEU A 26 -9.81 -13.00 -22.62
CA LEU A 26 -9.05 -11.73 -22.70
C LEU A 26 -9.44 -10.80 -21.55
N GLY A 27 -10.73 -10.72 -21.22
CA GLY A 27 -11.23 -9.96 -20.07
C GLY A 27 -10.68 -10.48 -18.74
N ALA A 28 -10.62 -11.80 -18.58
CA ALA A 28 -10.02 -12.43 -17.40
C ALA A 28 -8.53 -12.10 -17.25
N GLY A 29 -7.76 -12.15 -18.34
CA GLY A 29 -6.32 -11.82 -18.33
C GLY A 29 -6.06 -10.35 -17.98
N VAL A 30 -6.80 -9.42 -18.58
CA VAL A 30 -6.69 -7.99 -18.28
C VAL A 30 -7.13 -7.70 -16.85
N GLY A 31 -8.23 -8.29 -16.38
CA GLY A 31 -8.68 -8.16 -14.99
C GLY A 31 -7.62 -8.63 -14.00
N PHE A 32 -6.99 -9.78 -14.27
CA PHE A 32 -5.89 -10.28 -13.44
C PHE A 32 -4.67 -9.33 -13.43
N MET A 33 -4.30 -8.74 -14.57
CA MET A 33 -3.23 -7.74 -14.61
C MET A 33 -3.56 -6.49 -13.79
N VAL A 34 -4.80 -5.98 -13.90
CA VAL A 34 -5.26 -4.83 -13.11
C VAL A 34 -5.25 -5.15 -11.62
N TRP A 35 -5.65 -6.36 -11.24
CA TRP A 35 -5.60 -6.83 -9.87
C TRP A 35 -4.19 -6.86 -9.29
N LEU A 36 -3.23 -7.38 -10.04
CA LEU A 36 -1.82 -7.40 -9.66
C LEU A 36 -1.25 -5.98 -9.55
N TRP A 37 -1.59 -5.12 -10.52
CA TRP A 37 -1.16 -3.72 -10.51
C TRP A 37 -1.71 -2.96 -9.29
N LEU A 38 -3.00 -3.10 -8.98
CA LEU A 38 -3.61 -2.53 -7.77
C LEU A 38 -2.93 -3.04 -6.50
N SER A 39 -2.66 -4.34 -6.43
CA SER A 39 -1.97 -4.95 -5.29
C SER A 39 -0.57 -4.35 -5.08
N ALA A 40 0.20 -4.17 -6.15
CA ALA A 40 1.52 -3.55 -6.09
C ALA A 40 1.45 -2.09 -5.58
N VAL A 41 0.52 -1.30 -6.11
CA VAL A 41 0.30 0.08 -5.66
C VAL A 41 -0.04 0.14 -4.16
N ILE A 42 -0.90 -0.76 -3.69
CA ILE A 42 -1.30 -0.81 -2.26
C ILE A 42 -0.11 -1.15 -1.35
N VAL A 43 0.76 -2.07 -1.77
CA VAL A 43 1.97 -2.41 -1.00
C VAL A 43 2.91 -1.22 -0.90
N LEU A 44 3.15 -0.51 -2.01
CA LEU A 44 3.98 0.69 -2.01
C LEU A 44 3.40 1.80 -1.13
N LEU A 45 2.10 2.07 -1.25
CA LEU A 45 1.40 3.04 -0.41
C LEU A 45 1.45 2.67 1.07
N GLY A 46 1.32 1.38 1.40
CA GLY A 46 1.47 0.89 2.77
C GLY A 46 2.88 1.13 3.31
N GLY A 47 3.90 0.91 2.49
CA GLY A 47 5.29 1.17 2.84
C GLY A 47 5.58 2.66 3.06
N GLU A 48 5.10 3.52 2.16
CA GLU A 48 5.26 4.98 2.28
C GLU A 48 4.54 5.53 3.51
N LEU A 49 3.29 5.09 3.75
CA LEU A 49 2.54 5.48 4.94
C LEU A 49 3.24 5.01 6.23
N ASN A 50 3.79 3.80 6.24
CA ASN A 50 4.54 3.29 7.39
C ASN A 50 5.81 4.12 7.65
N ALA A 51 6.56 4.44 6.60
CA ALA A 51 7.76 5.27 6.69
C ALA A 51 7.44 6.69 7.19
N GLU A 52 6.38 7.30 6.68
CA GLU A 52 5.96 8.64 7.12
C GLU A 52 5.43 8.64 8.56
N THR A 53 4.71 7.59 8.97
CA THR A 53 4.24 7.46 10.36
C THR A 53 5.41 7.37 11.33
N GLU A 54 6.47 6.65 10.96
CA GLU A 54 7.71 6.56 11.73
C GLU A 54 8.44 7.91 11.78
N HIS A 55 8.49 8.62 10.65
CA HIS A 55 9.08 9.96 10.55
C HIS A 55 8.36 11.01 11.41
N GLN A 56 7.06 10.86 11.67
CA GLN A 56 6.31 11.78 12.56
C GLN A 56 6.37 11.39 14.04
N THR A 57 6.94 10.22 14.38
CA THR A 57 6.88 9.67 15.72
C THR A 57 8.24 9.70 16.41
N ALA A 58 8.34 10.38 17.56
CA ALA A 58 9.57 10.39 18.36
C ALA A 58 9.88 9.03 19.00
N ARG A 59 8.86 8.20 19.19
CA ARG A 59 8.97 6.82 19.71
C ARG A 59 9.56 5.92 18.63
N ASP A 60 10.59 5.17 19.00
CA ASP A 60 11.19 4.19 18.11
C ASP A 60 10.22 3.04 17.81
N THR A 61 9.97 2.81 16.53
CA THR A 61 9.18 1.69 16.01
C THR A 61 10.00 0.71 15.19
N THR A 62 11.32 0.90 15.11
CA THR A 62 12.22 0.02 14.37
C THR A 62 12.36 -1.34 15.06
N GLU A 63 12.67 -2.36 14.27
CA GLU A 63 12.94 -3.72 14.75
C GLU A 63 14.23 -3.74 15.61
N GLY A 64 14.12 -4.18 16.86
CA GLY A 64 15.24 -4.31 17.80
C GLY A 64 15.03 -3.59 19.13
N GLY A 65 16.12 -3.38 19.88
CA GLY A 65 16.09 -2.56 21.10
C GLY A 65 15.97 -1.08 20.75
N SER A 66 15.21 -0.31 21.53
CA SER A 66 14.96 1.11 21.27
C SER A 66 16.26 1.92 21.17
N LYS A 67 16.46 2.61 20.06
CA LYS A 67 17.60 3.49 19.78
C LYS A 67 17.16 4.96 19.72
N PRO A 68 18.03 5.89 20.17
CA PRO A 68 17.76 7.31 20.02
C PRO A 68 17.74 7.73 18.54
N LEU A 69 17.02 8.82 18.25
CA LEU A 69 17.00 9.47 16.93
C LEU A 69 18.43 9.71 16.41
N GLY A 70 18.68 9.41 15.13
CA GLY A 70 19.98 9.53 14.48
C GLY A 70 20.84 8.26 14.51
N SER A 71 20.40 7.22 15.23
CA SER A 71 21.15 5.95 15.38
C SER A 71 20.35 4.71 14.98
N ARG A 72 19.16 4.88 14.39
CA ARG A 72 18.25 3.81 13.99
C ARG A 72 18.65 3.18 12.64
N GLY A 73 19.44 3.89 11.83
CA GLY A 73 20.01 3.35 10.58
C GLY A 73 19.05 3.44 9.39
N ALA A 74 18.01 4.25 9.50
CA ALA A 74 17.04 4.52 8.45
C ALA A 74 16.75 6.03 8.42
N MET A 75 16.94 6.66 7.26
CA MET A 75 16.85 8.12 7.11
C MET A 75 15.53 8.70 7.64
N MET A 76 14.40 8.04 7.34
CA MET A 76 13.07 8.47 7.81
C MET A 76 12.86 8.23 9.31
N ALA A 77 13.55 7.28 9.93
CA ALA A 77 13.45 7.03 11.38
C ALA A 77 14.41 7.89 12.21
N ASP A 78 15.48 8.39 11.58
CA ASP A 78 16.55 9.16 12.22
C ASP A 78 16.26 10.66 12.29
N HIS A 79 15.28 11.14 11.52
CA HIS A 79 14.80 12.52 11.52
C HIS A 79 13.31 12.56 11.90
N VAL A 80 12.87 13.68 12.47
CA VAL A 80 11.45 13.96 12.64
C VAL A 80 11.11 15.15 11.76
N GLY A 81 10.05 15.02 10.95
CA GLY A 81 9.58 16.13 10.12
C GLY A 81 9.26 17.36 10.96
N GLU A 82 9.59 18.56 10.44
CA GLU A 82 9.22 19.80 11.11
C GLU A 82 7.72 19.83 11.38
N LYS A 83 7.32 20.14 12.62
CA LYS A 83 5.91 20.37 12.92
C LYS A 83 5.42 21.55 12.10
N GLN A 84 4.65 21.27 11.06
CA GLN A 84 3.80 22.27 10.42
C GLN A 84 2.66 22.58 11.39
N VAL A 85 2.95 23.56 12.25
CA VAL A 85 1.99 24.24 13.13
C VAL A 85 1.03 25.11 12.35
#